data_AF-A0A951NF36-F1
#
_entry.id   AF-A0A951NF36-F1
#
_cell.length_a   1.000
_cell.length_b   1.000
_cell.length_c   1.000
_cell.angle_alpha   90.00
_cell.angle_beta   90.00
_cell.angle_gamma   90.00
#
_symmetry.space_group_name_H-M   'P 1'
#
loop_
_entity.id
_entity.type
_entity.pdbx_description
1 polymer ?
#
loop_
_entity_poly.entity_id
_entity_poly.type
_entity_poly.pdbx_seq_one_letter_code
_entity_poly.pdbx_strand_id
1 'polypeptide(L)'
;MTPSGLSSLTDRIHPDDVAASVGGLSLALGGLAVVAPRRTASMFGLRAGGPAVPLLVRMVGVRNAMAGVRTLQADDSDRGRALQAGLVLGAVDATAVLLAARQGVLSKRAAAGALTLLAAIAVLGVAAGRD
;
A
#
# COMPACT_ATOMS: atom_id res chain seq x y z
N MET A 1 0.07 -14.25 31.73
CA MET A 1 -0.49 -13.21 30.85
C MET A 1 -1.89 -13.66 30.47
N THR A 2 -2.91 -12.98 30.99
CA THR A 2 -4.31 -13.33 30.75
C THR A 2 -4.75 -12.91 29.34
N PRO A 3 -5.56 -13.71 28.63
CA PRO A 3 -6.04 -13.41 27.27
C PRO A 3 -6.85 -12.09 27.17
N SER A 4 -7.25 -11.52 28.31
CA SER A 4 -8.01 -10.28 28.45
C SER A 4 -7.26 -9.03 27.96
N GLY A 5 -5.92 -9.02 28.01
CA GLY A 5 -5.14 -7.84 27.62
C GLY A 5 -5.09 -7.59 26.11
N LEU A 6 -5.02 -8.66 25.32
CA LEU A 6 -4.97 -8.59 23.85
C LEU A 6 -6.33 -8.20 23.27
N SER A 7 -7.43 -8.73 23.83
CA SER A 7 -8.80 -8.33 23.47
C SER A 7 -9.01 -6.81 23.62
N SER A 8 -8.53 -6.21 24.72
CA SER A 8 -8.65 -4.75 24.97
C SER A 8 -7.79 -3.85 24.09
N LEU A 9 -6.81 -4.42 23.38
CA LEU A 9 -5.96 -3.71 22.41
C LEU A 9 -6.56 -3.78 21.01
N THR A 10 -7.16 -4.91 20.63
CA THR A 10 -7.96 -5.03 19.40
C THR A 10 -9.27 -4.24 19.46
N ASP A 11 -9.92 -4.19 20.63
CA ASP A 11 -11.18 -3.43 20.84
C ASP A 11 -11.01 -1.91 20.76
N ARG A 12 -9.75 -1.42 20.80
CA ARG A 12 -9.40 0.00 20.67
C ARG A 12 -9.06 0.44 19.25
N ILE A 13 -8.94 -0.48 18.32
CA ILE A 13 -8.66 -0.15 16.92
C ILE A 13 -10.01 -0.06 16.23
N HIS A 14 -10.55 1.16 16.14
CA HIS A 14 -11.81 1.36 15.43
C HIS A 14 -11.59 1.09 13.93
N PRO A 15 -12.47 0.34 13.26
CA PRO A 15 -12.30 0.00 11.84
C PRO A 15 -12.20 1.26 10.96
N ASP A 16 -12.83 2.34 11.39
CA ASP A 16 -12.75 3.66 10.76
C ASP A 16 -11.34 4.25 10.81
N ASP A 17 -10.62 4.09 11.94
CA ASP A 17 -9.25 4.56 12.09
C ASP A 17 -8.30 3.79 11.15
N VAL A 18 -8.58 2.51 10.93
CA VAL A 18 -7.77 1.66 10.04
C VAL A 18 -8.06 1.98 8.58
N ALA A 19 -9.33 2.13 8.19
CA ALA A 19 -9.69 2.55 6.84
C ALA A 19 -9.14 3.94 6.51
N ALA A 20 -9.22 4.88 7.47
CA ALA A 20 -8.60 6.20 7.35
C ALA A 20 -7.08 6.11 7.21
N SER A 21 -6.42 5.24 7.99
CA SER A 21 -4.97 5.02 7.91
C SER A 21 -4.55 4.41 6.57
N VAL A 22 -5.22 3.36 6.12
CA VAL A 22 -4.95 2.69 4.83
C VAL A 22 -5.22 3.65 3.68
N GLY A 23 -6.36 4.33 3.69
CA GLY A 23 -6.76 5.30 2.68
C GLY A 23 -5.79 6.48 2.62
N GLY A 24 -5.47 7.08 3.77
CA GLY A 24 -4.55 8.20 3.89
C GLY A 24 -3.13 7.85 3.48
N LEU A 25 -2.59 6.69 3.92
CA LEU A 25 -1.27 6.24 3.52
C LEU A 25 -1.18 5.95 2.02
N SER A 26 -2.20 5.32 1.45
CA SER A 26 -2.26 5.03 0.01
C SER A 26 -2.32 6.31 -0.82
N LEU A 27 -3.13 7.28 -0.39
CA LEU A 27 -3.20 8.60 -0.99
C LEU A 27 -1.88 9.34 -0.91
N ALA A 28 -1.23 9.37 0.26
CA ALA A 28 0.03 10.07 0.47
C ALA A 28 1.16 9.46 -0.37
N LEU A 29 1.34 8.14 -0.35
CA LEU A 29 2.34 7.44 -1.14
C LEU A 29 2.08 7.57 -2.63
N GLY A 30 0.81 7.47 -3.04
CA GLY A 30 0.39 7.66 -4.44
C GLY A 30 0.66 9.08 -4.93
N GLY A 31 0.27 10.08 -4.14
CA GLY A 31 0.54 11.49 -4.43
C GLY A 31 2.03 11.80 -4.50
N LEU A 32 2.83 11.27 -3.58
CA LEU A 32 4.29 11.41 -3.61
C LEU A 32 4.88 10.81 -4.89
N ALA A 33 4.41 9.63 -5.31
CA ALA A 33 4.82 9.00 -6.57
C ALA A 33 4.44 9.82 -7.82
N VAL A 34 3.31 10.53 -7.78
CA VAL A 34 2.87 11.43 -8.87
C VAL A 34 3.74 12.70 -8.94
N VAL A 35 3.92 13.36 -7.80
CA VAL A 35 4.60 14.67 -7.70
C VAL A 35 6.11 14.53 -7.81
N ALA A 36 6.69 13.52 -7.14
CA ALA A 36 8.13 13.34 -7.01
C ALA A 36 8.61 11.94 -7.45
N PRO A 37 8.29 11.46 -8.66
CA PRO A 37 8.51 10.07 -9.07
C PRO A 37 9.97 9.63 -9.01
N ARG A 38 10.94 10.52 -9.27
CA ARG A 38 12.36 10.20 -9.16
C ARG A 38 12.79 9.96 -7.71
N ARG A 39 12.26 10.76 -6.77
CA ARG A 39 12.52 10.58 -5.33
C ARG A 39 11.86 9.30 -4.84
N THR A 40 10.61 9.06 -5.23
CA THR A 40 9.91 7.82 -4.90
C THR A 40 10.64 6.59 -5.44
N ALA A 41 11.07 6.60 -6.70
CA ALA A 41 11.90 5.53 -7.26
C ALA A 41 13.17 5.28 -6.44
N SER A 42 13.86 6.36 -6.04
CA SER A 42 15.09 6.25 -5.26
C SER A 42 14.89 5.67 -3.85
N MET A 43 13.74 5.93 -3.20
CA MET A 43 13.39 5.32 -1.91
C MET A 43 13.30 3.79 -2.01
N PHE A 44 12.86 3.29 -3.17
CA PHE A 44 12.82 1.87 -3.48
C PHE A 44 14.07 1.39 -4.22
N GLY A 45 15.20 2.10 -4.11
CA GLY A 45 16.49 1.67 -4.68
C GLY A 45 16.49 1.48 -6.20
N LEU A 46 15.48 2.00 -6.91
CA LEU A 46 15.47 2.05 -8.36
C LEU A 46 16.41 3.18 -8.78
N ARG A 47 17.48 2.84 -9.49
CA ARG A 47 18.21 3.84 -10.26
C ARG A 47 17.26 4.29 -11.36
N ALA A 48 16.77 5.52 -11.30
CA ALA A 48 15.90 6.14 -12.31
C ALA A 48 16.66 6.41 -13.63
N GLY A 49 17.35 5.41 -14.15
CA GLY A 49 18.25 5.51 -15.31
C GLY A 49 17.52 5.49 -16.65
N GLY A 50 16.32 4.92 -16.70
CA GLY A 50 15.50 4.90 -17.91
C GLY A 50 14.57 6.12 -18.01
N PRO A 51 14.42 6.76 -19.18
CA PRO A 51 13.50 7.90 -19.37
C PRO A 51 12.03 7.54 -19.08
N ALA A 52 11.66 6.26 -19.18
CA ALA A 52 10.31 5.76 -18.88
C ALA A 52 10.01 5.59 -17.38
N VAL A 53 11.02 5.50 -16.50
CA VAL A 53 10.83 5.20 -15.07
C VAL A 53 9.92 6.21 -14.37
N PRO A 54 10.09 7.54 -14.55
CA PRO A 54 9.21 8.50 -13.90
C PRO A 54 7.75 8.37 -14.32
N LEU A 55 7.48 8.07 -15.59
CA LEU A 55 6.10 7.86 -16.07
C LEU A 55 5.46 6.64 -15.41
N LEU A 56 6.17 5.50 -15.38
CA LEU A 56 5.69 4.28 -14.75
C LEU A 56 5.41 4.47 -13.25
N VAL A 57 6.30 5.17 -12.54
CA VAL A 57 6.11 5.50 -11.13
C VAL A 57 4.88 6.39 -10.92
N ARG A 58 4.62 7.36 -11.82
CA ARG A 58 3.41 8.17 -11.76
C ARG A 58 2.15 7.32 -11.97
N MET A 59 2.15 6.39 -12.92
CA MET A 59 0.99 5.52 -13.16
C MET A 59 0.70 4.63 -11.94
N VAL A 60 1.74 4.08 -11.32
CA VAL A 60 1.64 3.38 -10.02
C VAL A 60 1.09 4.31 -8.94
N GLY A 61 1.57 5.54 -8.91
CA GLY A 61 1.12 6.57 -7.98
C GLY A 61 -0.37 6.90 -8.12
N VAL A 62 -0.84 7.11 -9.36
CA VAL A 62 -2.25 7.42 -9.65
C VAL A 62 -3.17 6.30 -9.19
N ARG A 63 -2.86 5.03 -9.50
CA ARG A 63 -3.72 3.91 -9.05
C ARG A 63 -3.77 3.80 -7.52
N ASN A 64 -2.65 4.03 -6.85
CA ASN A 64 -2.57 3.94 -5.39
C ASN A 64 -3.31 5.12 -4.72
N ALA A 65 -3.18 6.32 -5.30
CA ALA A 65 -3.91 7.49 -4.85
C ALA A 65 -5.42 7.30 -5.02
N MET A 66 -5.85 6.79 -6.17
CA MET A 66 -7.26 6.46 -6.43
C MET A 66 -7.80 5.41 -5.47
N ALA A 67 -7.04 4.35 -5.18
CA ALA A 67 -7.41 3.36 -4.17
C ALA A 67 -7.57 4.03 -2.79
N GLY A 68 -6.63 4.91 -2.41
CA GLY A 68 -6.70 5.67 -1.17
C GLY A 68 -7.95 6.56 -1.07
N VAL A 69 -8.23 7.35 -2.12
CA VAL A 69 -9.44 8.19 -2.20
C VAL A 69 -10.70 7.34 -2.08
N ARG A 70 -10.78 6.22 -2.81
CA ARG A 70 -11.94 5.34 -2.77
C ARG A 70 -12.17 4.76 -1.38
N THR A 71 -11.10 4.38 -0.66
CA THR A 71 -11.21 3.89 0.72
C THR A 71 -11.66 4.99 1.67
N LEU A 72 -11.16 6.22 1.52
CA LEU A 72 -11.56 7.36 2.35
C LEU A 72 -13.00 7.84 2.11
N GLN A 73 -13.50 7.66 0.88
CA GLN A 73 -14.86 8.06 0.49
C GLN A 73 -15.88 6.92 0.63
N ALA A 74 -15.45 5.72 1.02
CA ALA A 74 -16.36 4.58 1.12
C ALA A 74 -17.22 4.69 2.39
N ASP A 75 -18.54 4.66 2.20
CA ASP A 75 -19.51 4.42 3.26
C ASP A 75 -19.39 2.99 3.80
N ASP A 76 -20.01 2.71 4.94
CA ASP A 76 -19.87 1.43 5.65
C ASP A 76 -20.24 0.22 4.77
N SER A 77 -21.24 0.34 3.90
CA SER A 77 -21.65 -0.73 2.96
C SER A 77 -20.61 -1.04 1.88
N ASP A 78 -19.71 -0.10 1.59
CA ASP A 78 -18.76 -0.17 0.48
C ASP A 78 -17.30 -0.29 0.95
N ARG A 79 -17.06 -0.02 2.24
CA ARG A 79 -15.72 -0.02 2.85
C ARG A 79 -15.00 -1.34 2.67
N GLY A 80 -15.67 -2.46 2.97
CA GLY A 80 -15.11 -3.79 2.75
C GLY A 80 -14.70 -4.05 1.29
N ARG A 81 -15.52 -3.61 0.33
CA ARG A 81 -15.22 -3.75 -1.11
C ARG A 81 -14.06 -2.85 -1.55
N ALA A 82 -13.99 -1.63 -1.03
CA ALA A 82 -12.88 -0.71 -1.30
C ALA A 82 -11.55 -1.25 -0.76
N LEU A 83 -11.55 -1.77 0.47
CA LEU A 83 -10.38 -2.42 1.07
C LEU A 83 -9.95 -3.66 0.30
N GLN A 84 -10.89 -4.54 -0.07
CA GLN A 84 -10.58 -5.73 -0.89
C GLN A 84 -9.97 -5.36 -2.24
N ALA A 85 -10.49 -4.34 -2.92
CA ALA A 85 -9.90 -3.87 -4.17
C ALA A 85 -8.46 -3.36 -3.97
N GLY A 86 -8.21 -2.64 -2.87
CA GLY A 86 -6.86 -2.21 -2.48
C GLY A 86 -5.91 -3.37 -2.19
N LEU A 87 -6.38 -4.42 -1.51
CA LEU A 87 -5.61 -5.64 -1.25
C LEU A 87 -5.23 -6.38 -2.54
N VAL A 88 -6.18 -6.52 -3.47
CA VAL A 88 -5.93 -7.12 -4.79
C VAL A 88 -4.87 -6.31 -5.54
N LEU A 89 -4.99 -4.98 -5.55
CA LEU A 89 -4.01 -4.10 -6.17
C LEU A 89 -2.61 -4.28 -5.56
N GLY A 90 -2.52 -4.32 -4.22
CA GLY A 90 -1.28 -4.55 -3.49
C GLY A 90 -0.65 -5.92 -3.80
N ALA A 91 -1.45 -6.97 -3.97
CA ALA A 91 -0.97 -8.30 -4.34
C ALA A 91 -0.40 -8.35 -5.77
N VAL A 92 -1.04 -7.64 -6.71
CA VAL A 92 -0.53 -7.49 -8.08
C VAL A 92 0.81 -6.74 -8.06
N ASP A 93 0.90 -5.67 -7.26
CA ASP A 93 2.12 -4.88 -7.11
C ASP A 93 3.26 -5.69 -6.47
N ALA A 94 2.96 -6.48 -5.44
CA ALA A 94 3.91 -7.39 -4.82
C ALA A 94 4.44 -8.43 -5.82
N THR A 95 3.57 -8.96 -6.67
CA THR A 95 3.96 -9.89 -7.75
C THR A 95 4.92 -9.22 -8.73
N ALA A 96 4.64 -7.98 -9.14
CA ALA A 96 5.52 -7.22 -10.02
C ALA A 96 6.90 -6.96 -9.37
N VAL A 97 6.93 -6.62 -8.07
CA VAL A 97 8.17 -6.44 -7.31
C VAL A 97 8.98 -7.74 -7.24
N LEU A 98 8.33 -8.87 -6.97
CA LEU A 98 8.97 -10.19 -6.93
C LEU A 98 9.56 -10.57 -8.29
N LEU A 99 8.81 -10.37 -9.38
CA LEU A 99 9.31 -10.63 -10.73
C LEU A 99 10.52 -9.73 -11.06
N ALA A 100 10.45 -8.45 -10.75
CA ALA A 100 11.56 -7.51 -10.96
C ALA A 100 12.81 -7.90 -10.14
N ALA A 101 12.64 -8.37 -8.91
CA ALA A 101 13.74 -8.86 -8.08
C ALA A 101 14.35 -10.15 -8.64
N ARG A 102 13.53 -11.10 -9.12
CA ARG A 102 14.00 -12.35 -9.73
C ARG A 102 14.77 -12.12 -11.04
N GLN A 103 14.40 -11.09 -11.79
CA GLN A 103 15.06 -10.69 -13.03
C GLN A 103 16.30 -9.81 -12.80
N GLY A 104 16.62 -9.45 -11.56
CA GLY A 104 17.76 -8.58 -11.23
C GLY A 104 17.56 -7.09 -11.57
N VAL A 105 16.35 -6.69 -11.96
CA VAL A 105 15.98 -5.29 -12.25
C VAL A 105 15.90 -4.48 -10.95
N LEU A 106 15.51 -5.12 -9.85
CA LEU A 106 15.41 -4.52 -8.52
C LEU A 106 16.39 -5.19 -7.54
N SER A 107 17.08 -4.39 -6.72
CA SER A 107 17.95 -4.96 -5.68
C SER A 107 17.13 -5.71 -4.62
N LYS A 108 17.70 -6.75 -4.01
CA LYS A 108 17.01 -7.53 -2.97
C LYS A 108 16.56 -6.67 -1.77
N ARG A 109 17.35 -5.66 -1.39
CA ARG A 109 17.03 -4.72 -0.31
C ARG A 109 15.82 -3.85 -0.65
N ALA A 110 15.80 -3.32 -1.88
CA ALA A 110 14.69 -2.55 -2.39
C ALA A 110 13.39 -3.38 -2.49
N ALA A 111 13.50 -4.60 -3.02
CA ALA A 111 12.39 -5.53 -3.11
C ALA A 111 11.81 -5.86 -1.73
N ALA A 112 12.68 -6.15 -0.75
CA ALA A 112 12.26 -6.38 0.63
C ALA A 112 11.52 -5.16 1.21
N GLY A 113 12.06 -3.95 1.06
CA GLY A 113 11.40 -2.73 1.56
C GLY A 113 10.02 -2.49 0.94
N ALA A 114 9.89 -2.67 -0.38
CA ALA A 114 8.60 -2.56 -1.07
C ALA A 114 7.60 -3.63 -0.60
N LEU A 115 8.03 -4.88 -0.47
CA LEU A 115 7.18 -5.97 0.01
C LEU A 115 6.76 -5.78 1.46
N THR A 116 7.64 -5.30 2.33
CA THR A 116 7.30 -4.99 3.73
C THR A 116 6.23 -3.90 3.80
N LEU A 117 6.35 -2.85 3.00
CA LEU A 117 5.35 -1.78 2.95
C LEU A 117 3.98 -2.30 2.46
N LEU A 118 3.98 -3.08 1.38
CA LEU A 118 2.76 -3.70 0.84
C LEU A 118 2.13 -4.67 1.85
N ALA A 119 2.95 -5.45 2.55
CA ALA A 119 2.47 -6.36 3.61
C ALA A 119 1.87 -5.60 4.79
N ALA A 120 2.47 -4.47 5.20
CA ALA A 120 1.93 -3.64 6.27
C ALA A 120 0.55 -3.07 5.89
N ILE A 121 0.41 -2.54 4.67
CA ILE A 121 -0.89 -2.07 4.15
C ILE A 121 -1.90 -3.22 4.09
N ALA A 122 -1.46 -4.41 3.66
CA ALA A 122 -2.34 -5.57 3.57
C ALA A 122 -2.83 -6.06 4.93
N VAL A 123 -1.95 -6.10 5.94
CA VAL A 123 -2.34 -6.46 7.31
C VAL A 123 -3.37 -5.48 7.86
N LEU A 124 -3.16 -4.17 7.65
CA LEU A 124 -4.13 -3.14 8.06
C LEU A 124 -5.46 -3.31 7.30
N GLY A 125 -5.43 -3.51 5.99
CA GLY A 125 -6.64 -3.70 5.19
C GLY A 125 -7.44 -4.94 5.57
N VAL A 126 -6.78 -6.03 5.93
CA VAL A 126 -7.42 -7.26 6.43
C VAL A 126 -8.00 -7.06 7.83
N ALA A 127 -7.31 -6.33 8.71
CA ALA A 127 -7.83 -6.02 10.04
C ALA A 127 -9.12 -5.18 9.96
N ALA A 128 -9.18 -4.21 9.04
CA ALA A 128 -10.35 -3.36 8.82
C ALA A 128 -11.55 -4.06 8.16
N GLY A 129 -11.35 -5.24 7.56
CA GLY A 129 -12.40 -5.98 6.85
C GLY A 129 -12.93 -7.21 7.59
N ARG A 130 -12.57 -7.39 8.87
CA ARG A 130 -12.94 -8.58 9.68
C ARG A 130 -14.11 -8.38 10.63
N ASP A 131 -14.81 -7.26 10.53
CA ASP A 131 -16.06 -6.94 11.24
C ASP A 131 -17.22 -6.81 10.24
#